data_AF-A0A246JGM7-F1
#
_entry.id   AF-A0A246JGM7-F1
#
_cell.length_a   1.000
_cell.length_b   1.000
_cell.length_c   1.000
_cell.angle_alpha   90.00
_cell.angle_beta   90.00
_cell.angle_gamma   90.00
#
_symmetry.space_group_name_H-M   'P 1'
#
loop_
_entity.id
_entity.type
_entity.pdbx_description
1 polymer ?
#
loop_
_entity_poly.entity_id
_entity_poly.type
_entity_poly.pdbx_seq_one_letter_code
_entity_poly.pdbx_strand_id
1 'polypeptide(L)'
;MTLARYNIRLPAALDKSLRTLAEREGISAYATLQRCVKTGIAAQANPPARDVEFGEIVFELASVSTRMIGVERLLDRALFTACAAYCYARSAALGSEESDEDITADINAAYDRQRQRAQEDRS
;
A
#
# COMPACT_ATOMS: atom_id res chain seq x y z
N MET A 1 47.32 12.70 -2.25
CA MET A 1 46.59 11.69 -1.45
C MET A 1 47.59 10.66 -0.98
N THR A 2 47.72 10.45 0.32
CA THR A 2 48.66 9.47 0.88
C THR A 2 48.02 8.08 0.82
N LEU A 3 48.67 7.13 0.15
CA LEU A 3 48.17 5.75 0.06
C LEU A 3 48.71 4.94 1.25
N ALA A 4 47.81 4.35 2.03
CA ALA A 4 48.15 3.43 3.11
C ALA A 4 47.92 1.98 2.65
N ARG A 5 48.84 1.07 3.01
CA ARG A 5 48.74 -0.36 2.70
C ARG A 5 48.42 -1.15 3.97
N TYR A 6 47.33 -1.92 3.92
CA TYR A 6 46.94 -2.85 4.96
C TYR A 6 46.90 -4.28 4.39
N ASN A 7 47.39 -5.25 5.14
CA ASN A 7 47.30 -6.67 4.78
C ASN A 7 46.13 -7.30 5.55
N ILE A 8 45.17 -7.87 4.84
CA ILE A 8 43.94 -8.43 5.42
C ILE A 8 43.96 -9.95 5.22
N ARG A 9 43.69 -10.70 6.29
CA ARG A 9 43.44 -12.15 6.20
C ARG A 9 41.95 -12.39 6.03
N LEU A 10 41.57 -13.02 4.92
CA LEU A 10 40.18 -13.36 4.63
C LEU A 10 39.94 -14.86 4.89
N PRO A 11 38.85 -15.22 5.62
CA PRO A 11 38.37 -16.59 5.66
C PRO A 11 38.10 -17.14 4.25
N ALA A 12 38.34 -18.43 4.03
CA ALA A 12 38.23 -19.07 2.71
C ALA A 12 36.85 -18.88 2.06
N ALA A 13 35.77 -18.89 2.85
CA ALA A 13 34.42 -18.64 2.37
C ALA A 13 34.25 -17.21 1.81
N LEU A 14 34.85 -16.21 2.45
CA LEU A 14 34.79 -14.82 2.01
C LEU A 14 35.68 -14.58 0.78
N ASP A 15 36.85 -15.22 0.70
CA ASP A 15 37.71 -15.18 -0.51
C ASP A 15 36.97 -15.77 -1.72
N LYS A 16 36.25 -16.88 -1.54
CA LYS A 16 35.44 -17.48 -2.62
C LYS A 16 34.33 -16.53 -3.09
N SER A 17 33.59 -15.92 -2.17
CA SER A 17 32.55 -14.94 -2.51
C SER A 17 33.13 -13.70 -3.21
N LEU A 18 34.28 -13.21 -2.75
CA LEU A 18 34.99 -12.08 -3.34
C LEU A 18 35.42 -12.39 -4.78
N ARG A 19 36.00 -13.57 -5.04
CA ARG A 19 36.39 -14.01 -6.38
C ARG A 19 35.20 -14.15 -7.31
N THR A 20 34.10 -14.74 -6.82
CA THR A 20 32.86 -14.87 -7.59
C THR A 20 32.30 -13.50 -7.97
N LEU A 21 32.36 -12.52 -7.05
CA LEU A 21 31.95 -11.14 -7.33
C LEU A 21 32.89 -10.46 -8.34
N ALA A 22 34.19 -10.66 -8.21
CA ALA A 22 35.19 -10.12 -9.11
C ALA A 22 35.01 -10.65 -10.55
N GLU A 23 34.76 -11.95 -10.70
CA GLU A 23 34.44 -12.59 -11.98
C GLU A 23 33.18 -12.00 -12.62
N ARG A 24 32.11 -11.79 -11.83
CA ARG A 24 30.86 -11.18 -12.31
C ARG A 24 31.05 -9.74 -12.79
N GLU A 25 31.92 -8.98 -12.11
CA GLU A 25 32.18 -7.58 -12.43
C GLU A 25 33.30 -7.39 -13.46
N GLY A 26 33.96 -8.48 -13.90
CA GLY A 26 35.05 -8.43 -14.87
C GLY A 26 36.31 -7.71 -14.38
N ILE A 27 36.51 -7.63 -13.06
CA ILE A 27 37.64 -6.93 -12.44
C ILE A 27 38.44 -7.86 -11.52
N SER A 28 39.64 -7.44 -11.12
CA SER A 28 40.48 -8.25 -10.24
C SER A 28 39.89 -8.35 -8.83
N ALA A 29 40.12 -9.49 -8.16
CA ALA A 29 39.72 -9.69 -6.76
C ALA A 29 40.26 -8.59 -5.82
N TYR A 30 41.45 -8.05 -6.11
CA TYR A 30 42.02 -6.94 -5.35
C TYR A 30 41.22 -5.63 -5.52
N ALA A 31 40.82 -5.31 -6.76
CA ALA A 31 40.00 -4.13 -7.03
C ALA A 31 38.60 -4.26 -6.42
N THR A 32 37.99 -5.46 -6.49
CA THR A 32 36.73 -5.76 -5.81
C THR A 32 36.87 -5.61 -4.30
N LEU A 33 37.97 -6.11 -3.70
CA LEU A 33 38.21 -5.96 -2.27
C LEU A 33 38.32 -4.49 -1.87
N GLN A 34 39.08 -3.69 -2.62
CA GLN A 34 39.19 -2.25 -2.37
C GLN A 34 37.83 -1.55 -2.43
N ARG A 35 36.97 -1.93 -3.40
CA ARG A 35 35.61 -1.41 -3.53
C ARG A 35 34.74 -1.82 -2.35
N CYS A 36 34.76 -3.09 -1.96
CA CYS A 36 34.04 -3.60 -0.79
C CYS A 36 34.45 -2.88 0.50
N VAL A 37 35.76 -2.67 0.71
CA VAL A 37 36.26 -1.92 1.89
C VAL A 37 35.77 -0.48 1.84
N LYS A 38 35.88 0.20 0.69
CA LYS A 38 35.41 1.59 0.54
C LYS A 38 33.91 1.71 0.85
N THR A 39 33.09 0.86 0.24
CA THR A 39 31.64 0.85 0.45
C THR A 39 31.28 0.46 1.88
N GLY A 40 31.97 -0.52 2.47
CA GLY A 40 31.74 -0.95 3.84
C GLY A 40 32.11 0.12 4.88
N ILE A 41 33.19 0.87 4.66
CA ILE A 41 33.54 2.02 5.51
C ILE A 41 32.51 3.13 5.33
N ALA A 42 32.11 3.44 4.10
CA ALA A 42 31.10 4.47 3.83
C ALA A 42 29.74 4.14 4.49
N ALA A 43 29.31 2.87 4.44
CA ALA A 43 28.08 2.41 5.08
C ALA A 43 28.15 2.45 6.61
N GLN A 44 29.33 2.26 7.21
CA GLN A 44 29.52 2.38 8.66
C GLN A 44 29.65 3.83 9.11
N ALA A 45 30.27 4.68 8.30
CA ALA A 45 30.43 6.11 8.59
C ALA A 45 29.11 6.88 8.41
N ASN A 46 28.30 6.47 7.43
CA ASN A 46 26.98 6.99 7.13
C ASN A 46 25.97 5.84 7.20
N PRO A 47 25.59 5.38 8.41
CA PRO A 47 24.55 4.36 8.53
C PRO A 47 23.30 4.86 7.81
N PRO A 48 22.64 4.03 6.97
CA PRO A 48 21.40 4.43 6.33
C PRO A 48 20.44 4.87 7.44
N ALA A 49 19.78 6.02 7.24
CA ALA A 49 18.73 6.46 8.13
C ALA A 49 17.68 5.34 8.17
N ARG A 50 17.61 4.61 9.30
CA ARG A 50 16.73 3.45 9.50
C ARG A 50 15.33 3.75 8.98
N ASP A 51 14.91 3.20 7.85
CA ASP A 51 13.53 2.95 7.39
C ASP A 51 12.41 3.97 7.78
N VAL A 52 12.75 5.22 8.10
CA VAL A 52 11.79 6.23 8.58
C VAL A 52 10.86 6.58 7.43
N GLU A 53 11.39 6.71 6.22
CA GLU A 53 10.62 7.00 5.01
C GLU A 53 9.63 5.88 4.67
N PHE A 54 10.03 4.61 4.78
CA PHE A 54 9.11 3.49 4.55
C PHE A 54 8.05 3.39 5.66
N GLY A 55 8.42 3.62 6.92
CA GLY A 55 7.49 3.65 8.04
C GLY A 55 6.45 4.76 7.94
N GLU A 56 6.86 5.95 7.52
CA GLU A 56 5.98 7.11 7.32
C GLU A 56 4.99 6.85 6.18
N ILE A 57 5.46 6.31 5.04
CA ILE A 57 4.58 5.94 3.92
C ILE A 57 3.55 4.89 4.34
N VAL A 58 3.95 3.86 5.08
CA VAL A 58 3.03 2.81 5.57
C VAL A 58 2.02 3.39 6.55
N PHE A 59 2.45 4.30 7.43
CA PHE A 59 1.56 4.96 8.38
C PHE A 59 0.52 5.84 7.67
N GLU A 60 0.95 6.68 6.74
CA GLU A 60 0.05 7.54 5.97
C GLU A 60 -0.91 6.70 5.10
N LEU A 61 -0.45 5.59 4.52
CA LEU A 61 -1.31 4.68 3.78
C LEU A 61 -2.37 4.04 4.69
N ALA A 62 -2.01 3.64 5.90
CA ALA A 62 -2.95 3.10 6.89
C ALA A 62 -3.97 4.16 7.33
N SER A 63 -3.52 5.41 7.52
CA SER A 63 -4.37 6.56 7.83
C SER A 63 -5.38 6.83 6.72
N VAL A 64 -4.93 6.87 5.46
CA VAL A 64 -5.79 7.04 4.28
C VAL A 64 -6.79 5.89 4.17
N SER A 65 -6.34 4.64 4.35
CA SER A 65 -7.21 3.46 4.30
C SER A 65 -8.31 3.53 5.36
N THR A 66 -7.97 3.96 6.58
CA THR A 66 -8.94 4.13 7.67
C THR A 66 -9.99 5.19 7.35
N ARG A 67 -9.56 6.32 6.75
CA ARG A 67 -10.48 7.38 6.30
C ARG A 67 -11.38 6.89 5.17
N MET A 68 -10.87 6.05 4.26
CA MET A 68 -11.64 5.49 3.16
C MET A 68 -12.80 4.61 3.65
N ILE A 69 -12.57 3.77 4.67
CA ILE A 69 -13.64 2.99 5.32
C ILE A 69 -14.75 3.90 5.87
N GLY A 70 -14.37 5.06 6.42
CA GLY A 70 -15.32 6.07 6.88
C GLY A 70 -16.17 6.64 5.74
N VAL A 71 -15.55 6.94 4.60
CA VAL A 71 -16.23 7.43 3.39
C VAL A 71 -17.18 6.38 2.82
N GLU A 72 -16.74 5.12 2.73
CA GLU A 72 -17.59 4.02 2.25
C GLU A 72 -18.87 3.86 3.09
N ARG A 73 -18.75 3.92 4.42
CA ARG A 73 -19.91 3.87 5.33
C ARG A 73 -20.85 5.07 5.17
N LEU A 74 -20.29 6.25 4.93
CA LEU A 74 -21.10 7.46 4.71
C LEU A 74 -21.84 7.38 3.37
N LEU A 75 -21.18 6.91 2.32
CA LEU A 75 -21.79 6.68 1.01
C LEU A 75 -22.89 5.62 1.06
N ASP A 76 -22.67 4.54 1.80
CA ASP A 76 -23.67 3.49 2.00
C ASP A 76 -24.93 4.02 2.68
N ARG A 77 -24.76 4.82 3.74
CA ARG A 77 -25.89 5.47 4.42
C ARG A 77 -26.58 6.50 3.53
N ALA A 78 -25.82 7.27 2.75
CA ALA A 78 -26.38 8.23 1.80
C ALA A 78 -27.18 7.54 0.69
N LEU A 79 -26.69 6.40 0.19
CA LEU A 79 -27.39 5.57 -0.79
C LEU A 79 -28.73 5.07 -0.24
N PHE A 80 -28.75 4.54 0.99
CA PHE A 80 -29.99 4.12 1.64
C PHE A 80 -30.97 5.30 1.79
N THR A 81 -30.50 6.44 2.30
CA THR A 81 -31.33 7.65 2.45
C THR A 81 -31.88 8.15 1.11
N ALA A 82 -31.11 8.09 0.03
CA ALA A 82 -31.57 8.45 -1.30
C ALA A 82 -32.66 7.49 -1.82
N CYS A 83 -32.52 6.18 -1.58
CA CYS A 83 -33.55 5.18 -1.92
C CYS A 83 -34.84 5.44 -1.13
N ALA A 84 -34.72 5.74 0.17
CA ALA A 84 -35.86 6.13 1.01
C ALA A 84 -36.57 7.37 0.49
N ALA A 85 -35.82 8.46 0.26
CA ALA A 85 -36.37 9.71 -0.23
C ALA A 85 -37.09 9.53 -1.58
N TYR A 86 -36.52 8.74 -2.49
CA TYR A 86 -37.14 8.43 -3.78
C TYR A 86 -38.46 7.66 -3.63
N CYS A 87 -38.49 6.60 -2.81
CA CYS A 87 -39.69 5.77 -2.64
C CYS A 87 -40.84 6.56 -1.99
N TYR A 88 -40.54 7.34 -0.95
CA TYR A 88 -41.53 8.22 -0.33
C TYR A 88 -42.03 9.31 -1.28
N ALA A 89 -41.13 9.96 -2.04
CA ALA A 89 -41.53 10.96 -3.02
C ALA A 89 -42.41 10.37 -4.14
N ARG A 90 -42.09 9.14 -4.58
CA ARG A 90 -42.87 8.42 -5.58
C ARG A 90 -44.25 8.03 -5.07
N SER A 91 -44.34 7.48 -3.85
CA SER A 91 -45.61 7.12 -3.22
C SER A 91 -46.52 8.35 -3.07
N ALA A 92 -45.97 9.47 -2.57
CA ALA A 92 -46.69 10.73 -2.47
C ALA A 92 -47.16 11.28 -3.82
N ALA A 93 -46.32 11.18 -4.87
CA ALA A 93 -46.67 11.65 -6.21
C ALA A 93 -47.76 10.79 -6.89
N LEU A 94 -47.81 9.49 -6.59
CA LEU A 94 -48.80 8.56 -7.12
C LEU A 94 -50.12 8.58 -6.32
N GLY A 95 -50.15 9.22 -5.15
CA GLY A 95 -51.30 9.14 -4.23
C GLY A 95 -51.52 7.72 -3.72
N SER A 96 -50.44 6.95 -3.54
CA SER A 96 -50.49 5.56 -3.11
C SER A 96 -51.01 5.44 -1.67
N GLU A 97 -51.86 4.46 -1.41
CA GLU A 97 -52.30 4.07 -0.05
C GLU A 97 -51.40 2.96 0.54
N GLU A 98 -50.23 2.72 -0.06
CA GLU A 98 -49.23 1.77 0.45
C GLU A 98 -48.89 2.07 1.92
N SER A 99 -48.80 0.98 2.71
CA SER A 99 -48.37 1.09 4.10
C SER A 99 -46.90 1.49 4.19
N ASP A 100 -46.48 2.01 5.35
CA ASP A 100 -45.09 2.35 5.60
C ASP A 100 -44.19 1.10 5.53
N GLU A 101 -44.74 -0.07 5.88
CA GLU A 101 -44.09 -1.37 5.70
C GLU A 101 -43.85 -1.71 4.22
N ASP A 102 -44.82 -1.48 3.34
CA ASP A 102 -44.69 -1.74 1.89
C ASP A 102 -43.62 -0.82 1.27
N ILE A 103 -43.64 0.46 1.63
CA ILE A 103 -42.63 1.43 1.17
C ILE A 103 -41.24 1.02 1.68
N THR A 104 -41.12 0.55 2.93
CA THR A 104 -39.86 0.06 3.49
C THR A 104 -39.32 -1.17 2.74
N ALA A 105 -40.20 -2.10 2.33
CA ALA A 105 -39.79 -3.23 1.51
C ALA A 105 -39.22 -2.77 0.16
N ASP A 106 -39.86 -1.80 -0.49
CA ASP A 106 -39.42 -1.21 -1.75
C ASP A 106 -38.07 -0.48 -1.62
N ILE A 107 -37.84 0.23 -0.51
CA ILE A 107 -36.57 0.89 -0.19
C ILE A 107 -35.44 -0.13 -0.13
N ASN A 108 -35.62 -1.22 0.63
CA ASN A 108 -34.62 -2.26 0.78
C ASN A 108 -34.32 -2.92 -0.57
N ALA A 109 -35.35 -3.27 -1.34
CA ALA A 109 -35.18 -3.86 -2.66
C ALA A 109 -34.44 -2.92 -3.63
N ALA A 110 -34.73 -1.61 -3.60
CA ALA A 110 -34.02 -0.62 -4.40
C ALA A 110 -32.56 -0.46 -3.98
N TYR A 111 -32.30 -0.39 -2.69
CA TYR A 111 -30.96 -0.30 -2.12
C TYR A 111 -30.10 -1.53 -2.47
N ASP A 112 -30.65 -2.74 -2.33
CA ASP A 112 -29.95 -3.98 -2.68
C ASP A 112 -29.56 -4.03 -4.16
N ARG A 113 -30.46 -3.62 -5.06
CA ARG A 113 -30.15 -3.49 -6.51
C ARG A 113 -29.01 -2.52 -6.77
N GLN A 114 -28.96 -1.38 -6.08
CA GLN A 114 -27.88 -0.40 -6.25
C GLN A 114 -26.56 -0.94 -5.72
N ARG A 115 -26.56 -1.65 -4.59
CA ARG A 115 -25.37 -2.31 -4.07
C ARG A 115 -24.83 -3.39 -5.01
N GLN A 116 -25.72 -4.19 -5.59
CA GLN A 116 -25.32 -5.21 -6.55
C GLN A 116 -24.64 -4.61 -7.79
N ARG A 117 -25.21 -3.54 -8.37
CA ARG A 117 -24.58 -2.81 -9.49
C ARG A 117 -23.19 -2.29 -9.13
N ALA A 118 -23.03 -1.72 -7.94
CA ALA A 118 -21.74 -1.21 -7.46
C ALA A 118 -20.71 -2.31 -7.14
N GLN A 119 -21.12 -3.58 -7.06
CA GLN A 119 -20.24 -4.73 -6.95
C GLN A 119 -19.86 -5.29 -8.33
N GLU A 120 -20.81 -5.35 -9.26
CA GLU A 120 -20.60 -5.76 -10.66
C GLU A 120 -19.64 -4.83 -11.41
N ASP A 121 -19.70 -3.51 -11.17
CA ASP A 121 -18.77 -2.54 -11.78
C ASP A 121 -17.32 -2.68 -11.28
N ARG A 122 -17.09 -3.50 -10.24
CA ARG A 122 -15.79 -3.67 -9.57
C ARG A 122 -15.04 -4.94 -10.00
N SER A 123 -15.70 -5.85 -10.73
CA SER A 123 -15.18 -7.13 -11.24
C SER A 123 -14.76 -7.03 -12.70
#